data_AF-A0A926GS80-F1
#
_entry.id   AF-A0A926GS80-F1
#
_cell.length_a   1.000
_cell.length_b   1.000
_cell.length_c   1.000
_cell.angle_alpha   90.00
_cell.angle_beta   90.00
_cell.angle_gamma   90.00
#
_symmetry.space_group_name_H-M   'P 1'
#
loop_
_entity.id
_entity.type
_entity.pdbx_description
1 polymer ?
#
loop_
_entity_poly.entity_id
_entity_poly.type
_entity_poly.pdbx_seq_one_letter_code
_entity_poly.pdbx_strand_id
1 'polypeptide(L)'
;MTSTKISANRGITTTLCAGAILAAIATGSVAVPANAALLLQVGGSVTGPRLAQTYIIKTKMISLQPGRFTLVLNGAVIGDYDSDGQQNITAFVKPGKNTGEIRYQRDPDARRFGSSVITVGYGKKWNTIANAEISKASQSGTKRFSFVAR
;
A
#
# COMPACT_ATOMS: atom_id res chain seq x y z
N MET A 1 -54.54 -27.77 13.40
CA MET A 1 -54.42 -27.95 14.86
C MET A 1 -53.51 -29.11 15.14
N THR A 2 -52.21 -28.89 15.40
CA THR A 2 -51.40 -29.91 16.11
C THR A 2 -50.15 -29.28 16.76
N SER A 3 -50.23 -29.18 18.09
CA SER A 3 -49.24 -29.41 19.14
C SER A 3 -47.88 -28.68 19.21
N THR A 4 -47.70 -28.08 20.39
CA THR A 4 -46.56 -27.39 21.01
C THR A 4 -45.56 -28.34 21.70
N LYS A 5 -44.34 -27.81 21.96
CA LYS A 5 -43.37 -28.04 23.08
C LYS A 5 -41.99 -28.53 22.61
N ILE A 6 -40.93 -27.71 22.69
CA ILE A 6 -40.04 -27.42 23.84
C ILE A 6 -39.43 -28.69 24.45
N SER A 7 -38.10 -28.88 24.34
CA SER A 7 -37.18 -28.90 25.49
C SER A 7 -35.82 -29.50 25.13
N ALA A 8 -34.77 -28.84 25.63
CA ALA A 8 -33.40 -29.31 25.71
C ALA A 8 -33.22 -30.50 26.67
N ASN A 9 -32.23 -31.36 26.42
CA ASN A 9 -31.28 -31.93 27.40
C ASN A 9 -30.31 -32.87 26.66
N ARG A 10 -29.01 -32.57 26.59
CA ARG A 10 -27.91 -32.95 27.51
C ARG A 10 -27.46 -34.42 27.38
N GLY A 11 -26.14 -34.61 27.27
CA GLY A 11 -25.43 -35.83 27.68
C GLY A 11 -24.45 -36.39 26.64
N ILE A 12 -23.28 -35.79 26.43
CA ILE A 12 -21.95 -36.24 26.97
C ILE A 12 -21.33 -37.40 26.17
N THR A 13 -20.16 -37.19 25.55
CA THR A 13 -18.92 -37.96 25.80
C THR A 13 -17.70 -37.15 25.34
N THR A 14 -16.67 -37.21 26.18
CA THR A 14 -15.47 -36.39 26.34
C THR A 14 -14.25 -37.00 25.63
N THR A 15 -13.25 -36.19 25.27
CA THR A 15 -11.77 -36.38 25.38
C THR A 15 -11.11 -35.27 24.53
N LEU A 16 -10.66 -34.10 25.02
CA LEU A 16 -9.57 -33.76 25.96
C LEU A 16 -8.20 -34.35 25.60
N CYS A 17 -7.41 -33.58 24.84
CA CYS A 17 -5.96 -33.53 25.03
C CYS A 17 -5.62 -32.25 25.80
N ALA A 18 -4.90 -32.48 26.91
CA ALA A 18 -4.37 -31.60 27.94
C ALA A 18 -3.81 -30.26 27.47
N GLY A 19 -3.77 -29.18 28.27
CA GLY A 19 -4.09 -28.95 29.68
C GLY A 19 -4.16 -27.42 29.90
N ALA A 20 -5.12 -26.93 30.69
CA ALA A 20 -4.93 -26.36 32.03
C ALA A 20 -4.02 -25.09 32.02
N ILE A 21 -4.35 -23.92 32.58
CA ILE A 21 -4.96 -23.63 33.89
C ILE A 21 -5.62 -22.23 33.89
N LEU A 22 -6.63 -22.13 34.75
CA LEU A 22 -7.42 -21.01 35.26
C LEU A 22 -6.65 -19.78 35.79
N ALA A 23 -7.35 -18.64 35.75
CA ALA A 23 -7.45 -17.59 36.79
C ALA A 23 -6.20 -16.77 37.20
N ALA A 24 -6.33 -15.44 37.17
CA ALA A 24 -6.61 -14.64 38.37
C ALA A 24 -6.21 -13.16 38.17
N ILE A 25 -7.07 -12.30 38.71
CA ILE A 25 -6.91 -10.86 38.88
C ILE A 25 -5.99 -10.66 40.10
N ALA A 26 -4.98 -9.78 40.04
CA ALA A 26 -4.54 -8.97 41.20
C ALA A 26 -3.30 -8.12 40.87
N THR A 27 -3.45 -6.83 41.12
CA THR A 27 -2.45 -5.88 41.63
C THR A 27 -1.38 -6.50 42.53
N GLY A 28 -0.13 -6.10 42.36
CA GLY A 28 0.91 -6.32 43.38
C GLY A 28 2.34 -6.17 42.88
N SER A 29 2.91 -4.98 43.05
CA SER A 29 4.34 -4.70 42.96
C SER A 29 5.08 -5.38 44.12
N VAL A 30 6.08 -6.24 43.88
CA VAL A 30 7.26 -6.42 44.77
C VAL A 30 8.47 -6.91 43.96
N ALA A 31 9.64 -6.47 44.41
CA ALA A 31 10.94 -6.38 43.75
C ALA A 31 11.74 -7.69 43.51
N VAL A 32 12.74 -7.50 42.65
CA VAL A 32 13.82 -8.37 42.09
C VAL A 32 14.72 -9.01 43.18
N PRO A 33 15.36 -10.17 42.91
CA PRO A 33 16.82 -10.16 42.91
C PRO A 33 17.47 -10.88 41.72
N ALA A 34 18.68 -10.41 41.43
CA ALA A 34 19.51 -10.68 40.25
C ALA A 34 19.91 -12.15 40.07
N ASN A 35 19.90 -12.62 38.81
CA ASN A 35 21.04 -13.25 38.17
C ASN A 35 20.76 -13.58 36.70
N ALA A 36 21.75 -13.31 35.85
CA ALA A 36 21.87 -13.59 34.42
C ALA A 36 21.07 -12.68 33.45
N ALA A 37 21.83 -11.77 32.85
CA ALA A 37 21.47 -10.97 31.71
C ALA A 37 21.13 -11.82 30.47
N LEU A 38 20.02 -11.48 29.79
CA LEU A 38 20.02 -11.29 28.34
C LEU A 38 18.87 -10.36 27.96
N LEU A 39 19.24 -9.14 27.58
CA LEU A 39 18.37 -8.15 26.96
C LEU A 39 17.93 -8.69 25.59
N LEU A 40 16.66 -9.07 25.40
CA LEU A 40 16.05 -9.10 24.07
C LEU A 40 15.21 -7.84 23.87
N GLN A 41 15.96 -6.81 23.52
CA GLN A 41 15.52 -5.58 22.90
C GLN A 41 14.86 -5.95 21.55
N VAL A 42 13.53 -6.01 21.51
CA VAL A 42 12.80 -6.06 20.22
C VAL A 42 12.93 -4.68 19.60
N GLY A 43 13.95 -4.53 18.76
CA GLY A 43 14.33 -3.32 18.08
C GLY A 43 13.22 -2.79 17.16
N GLY A 44 12.43 -1.86 17.68
CA GLY A 44 11.84 -0.81 16.86
C GLY A 44 12.96 0.15 16.48
N SER A 45 13.46 0.03 15.26
CA SER A 45 14.47 0.93 14.70
C SER A 45 14.00 2.38 14.83
N VAL A 46 14.58 3.12 15.79
CA VAL A 46 14.52 4.58 15.83
C VAL A 46 15.23 5.05 14.56
N THR A 47 14.43 5.36 13.55
CA THR A 47 14.93 5.84 12.28
C THR A 47 15.47 7.24 12.56
N GLY A 48 16.80 7.40 12.55
CA GLY A 48 17.44 8.72 12.52
C GLY A 48 16.93 9.53 11.32
N PRO A 49 17.35 10.80 11.15
CA PRO A 49 16.90 11.64 10.04
C PRO A 49 17.30 11.01 8.70
N ARG A 50 16.40 10.20 8.14
CA ARG A 50 16.49 9.63 6.81
C ARG A 50 16.21 10.79 5.87
N LEU A 51 17.18 11.11 5.01
CA LEU A 51 17.02 12.14 4.00
C LEU A 51 15.73 11.87 3.24
N ALA A 52 14.71 12.71 3.48
CA ALA A 52 13.40 12.53 2.88
C ALA A 52 13.55 12.64 1.36
N GLN A 53 13.51 11.50 0.66
CA GLN A 53 13.47 11.50 -0.79
C GLN A 53 12.12 12.02 -1.24
N THR A 54 12.13 13.12 -1.98
CA THR A 54 10.92 13.63 -2.61
C THR A 54 10.60 12.77 -3.82
N TYR A 55 9.40 12.21 -3.85
CA TYR A 55 8.86 11.44 -4.97
C TYR A 55 7.84 12.31 -5.69
N ILE A 56 8.01 12.44 -7.00
CA ILE A 56 7.25 13.36 -7.83
C ILE A 56 6.74 12.62 -9.06
N ILE A 57 5.49 12.90 -9.42
CA ILE A 57 4.91 12.55 -10.70
C ILE A 57 5.00 13.77 -11.60
N LYS A 58 5.37 13.57 -12.85
CA LYS A 58 5.29 14.56 -13.91
C LYS A 58 4.37 14.06 -15.00
N THR A 59 3.40 14.86 -15.40
CA THR A 59 2.53 14.59 -16.53
C THR A 59 2.78 15.62 -17.60
N LYS A 60 2.89 15.14 -18.84
CA LYS A 60 3.08 15.93 -20.04
C LYS A 60 2.05 15.47 -21.07
N MET A 61 0.98 16.22 -21.23
CA MET A 61 -0.09 16.05 -22.19
C MET A 61 0.14 16.99 -23.37
N ILE A 62 -0.12 16.51 -24.58
CA ILE A 62 -0.15 17.36 -25.76
C ILE A 62 -1.61 17.78 -26.00
N SER A 63 -1.83 19.09 -26.23
CA SER A 63 -3.12 19.82 -26.29
C SER A 63 -4.22 19.24 -27.21
N LEU A 64 -3.92 18.17 -27.94
CA LEU A 64 -4.79 17.54 -28.92
C LEU A 64 -5.16 16.10 -28.57
N GLN A 65 -4.90 15.65 -27.33
CA GLN A 65 -5.07 14.25 -26.94
C GLN A 65 -5.57 14.11 -25.50
N PRO A 66 -6.85 13.74 -25.30
CA PRO A 66 -7.37 13.40 -23.99
C PRO A 66 -6.99 11.94 -23.65
N GLY A 67 -5.76 11.71 -23.18
CA GLY A 67 -5.41 10.44 -22.54
C GLY A 67 -5.53 10.59 -21.02
N ARG A 68 -6.10 9.60 -20.32
CA ARG A 68 -6.14 9.61 -18.85
C ARG A 68 -5.15 8.62 -18.28
N PHE A 69 -4.42 9.04 -17.26
CA PHE A 69 -3.56 8.17 -16.46
C PHE A 69 -4.11 8.06 -15.05
N THR A 70 -4.20 6.86 -14.52
CA THR A 70 -4.48 6.62 -13.10
C THR A 70 -3.23 6.03 -12.47
N LEU A 71 -2.69 6.66 -11.44
CA LEU A 71 -1.59 6.08 -10.67
C LEU A 71 -2.15 5.36 -9.45
N VAL A 72 -1.77 4.09 -9.31
CA VAL A 72 -1.98 3.29 -8.11
C VAL A 72 -0.61 3.04 -7.48
N LEU A 73 -0.47 3.27 -6.18
CA LEU A 73 0.75 3.00 -5.43
C LEU A 73 0.40 2.27 -4.13
N ASN A 74 1.07 1.16 -3.87
CA ASN A 74 0.86 0.32 -2.69
C ASN A 74 -0.61 -0.12 -2.51
N GLY A 75 -1.33 -0.30 -3.62
CA GLY A 75 -2.76 -0.65 -3.65
C GLY A 75 -3.73 0.53 -3.51
N ALA A 76 -3.23 1.75 -3.27
CA ALA A 76 -4.05 2.96 -3.15
C ALA A 76 -4.03 3.78 -4.46
N VAL A 77 -5.18 4.29 -4.89
CA VAL A 77 -5.26 5.24 -6.01
C VAL A 77 -4.74 6.59 -5.52
N ILE A 78 -3.70 7.09 -6.18
CA ILE A 78 -3.06 8.36 -5.83
C ILE A 78 -3.73 9.54 -6.54
N GLY A 79 -4.16 9.31 -7.78
CA GLY A 79 -4.85 10.31 -8.56
C GLY A 79 -5.07 9.89 -10.01
N ASP A 80 -5.96 10.63 -10.65
CA ASP A 80 -6.21 10.61 -12.08
C ASP A 80 -5.61 11.87 -12.70
N TYR A 81 -4.96 11.70 -13.85
CA TYR A 81 -4.22 12.75 -14.51
C TYR A 81 -4.63 12.82 -15.98
N ASP A 82 -5.15 13.97 -16.37
CA ASP A 82 -5.58 14.31 -17.73
C ASP A 82 -5.00 15.65 -18.21
N SER A 83 -4.18 16.32 -17.40
CA SER A 83 -3.52 17.58 -17.72
C SER A 83 -2.01 17.56 -17.45
N ASP A 84 -1.30 18.55 -18.00
CA ASP A 84 0.07 18.87 -17.61
C ASP A 84 0.12 19.16 -16.11
N GLY A 85 1.17 18.67 -15.44
CA GLY A 85 1.26 18.87 -14.00
C GLY A 85 2.44 18.18 -13.34
N GLN A 86 2.65 18.56 -12.07
CA GLN A 86 3.56 17.85 -11.17
C GLN A 86 2.89 17.67 -9.81
N GLN A 87 3.01 16.47 -9.24
CA GLN A 87 2.44 16.17 -7.93
C GLN A 87 3.46 15.47 -7.04
N ASN A 88 3.56 15.93 -5.79
CA ASN A 88 4.35 15.27 -4.77
C ASN A 88 3.57 14.07 -4.21
N ILE A 89 4.21 12.90 -4.22
CA ILE A 89 3.62 11.64 -3.74
C ILE A 89 4.40 10.99 -2.61
N THR A 90 5.35 11.71 -2.01
CA THR A 90 6.18 11.19 -0.91
C THR A 90 5.36 10.62 0.24
N ALA A 91 4.21 11.23 0.55
CA ALA A 91 3.31 10.76 1.62
C ALA A 91 2.75 9.34 1.39
N PHE A 92 2.73 8.86 0.15
CA PHE A 92 2.18 7.55 -0.23
C PHE A 92 3.26 6.46 -0.38
N VAL A 93 4.55 6.85 -0.31
CA VAL A 93 5.69 5.95 -0.43
C VAL A 93 6.07 5.43 0.95
N LYS A 94 6.09 4.11 1.10
CA LYS A 94 6.51 3.43 2.33
C LYS A 94 8.02 3.19 2.30
N PRO A 95 8.69 3.15 3.46
CA PRO A 95 10.09 2.71 3.50
C PRO A 95 10.21 1.25 3.00
N GLY A 96 11.22 0.96 2.20
CA GLY A 96 11.44 -0.38 1.63
C GLY A 96 10.75 -0.59 0.29
N LYS A 97 10.23 -1.80 0.04
CA LYS A 97 9.64 -2.18 -1.25
C LYS A 97 8.28 -1.52 -1.45
N ASN A 98 8.13 -0.81 -2.56
CA ASN A 98 6.88 -0.23 -3.04
C ASN A 98 6.50 -0.86 -4.38
N THR A 99 5.20 -1.03 -4.60
CA THR A 99 4.64 -1.50 -5.87
C THR A 99 3.69 -0.45 -6.41
N GLY A 100 3.71 -0.22 -7.72
CA GLY A 100 2.85 0.75 -8.37
C GLY A 100 2.31 0.23 -9.70
N GLU A 101 1.21 0.83 -10.11
CA GLU A 101 0.57 0.59 -11.40
C GLU A 101 0.23 1.94 -12.03
N ILE A 102 0.61 2.11 -13.28
CA ILE A 102 0.14 3.22 -14.12
C ILE A 102 -0.90 2.62 -15.04
N ARG A 103 -2.17 2.93 -14.80
CA ARG A 103 -3.25 2.59 -15.74
C ARG A 103 -3.37 3.75 -16.70
N TYR A 104 -3.51 3.45 -17.98
CA TYR A 104 -3.64 4.46 -19.00
C TYR A 104 -4.79 4.10 -19.92
N GLN A 105 -5.67 5.07 -20.13
CA GLN A 105 -6.83 4.95 -20.97
C GLN A 105 -6.71 5.96 -22.11
N ARG A 106 -6.74 5.42 -23.32
CA ARG A 106 -6.90 6.23 -24.53
C ARG A 106 -8.36 6.63 -24.67
N ASP A 107 -8.60 7.90 -24.98
CA ASP A 107 -9.91 8.34 -25.45
C ASP A 107 -10.15 7.82 -26.88
N PRO A 108 -11.21 7.01 -27.10
CA PRO A 108 -11.54 6.46 -28.41
C PRO A 108 -12.00 7.52 -29.41
N ASP A 109 -12.53 8.66 -28.94
CA ASP A 109 -13.15 9.71 -29.76
C ASP A 109 -12.15 10.82 -30.14
N ALA A 110 -10.92 10.74 -29.62
CA ALA A 110 -9.86 11.68 -29.95
C ALA A 110 -9.52 11.65 -31.45
N ARG A 111 -9.97 12.63 -32.23
CA ARG A 111 -9.67 12.73 -33.68
C ARG A 111 -8.24 13.15 -33.99
N ARG A 112 -7.55 13.74 -33.03
CA ARG A 112 -6.15 14.14 -33.10
C ARG A 112 -5.39 13.38 -32.01
N PHE A 113 -4.14 13.01 -32.31
CA PHE A 113 -3.32 12.21 -31.41
C PHE A 113 -1.96 12.88 -31.25
N GLY A 114 -1.72 13.44 -30.06
CA GLY A 114 -0.39 13.77 -29.58
C GLY A 114 0.35 12.56 -29.02
N SER A 115 1.34 12.79 -28.17
CA SER A 115 1.87 11.82 -27.22
C SER A 115 1.66 12.38 -25.83
N SER A 116 1.09 11.59 -24.94
CA SER A 116 0.89 11.95 -23.55
C SER A 116 1.77 11.07 -22.69
N VAL A 117 2.53 11.65 -21.76
CA VAL A 117 3.52 10.93 -20.96
C VAL A 117 3.30 11.21 -19.48
N ILE A 118 3.22 10.15 -18.68
CA ILE A 118 3.34 10.23 -17.23
C ILE A 118 4.67 9.61 -16.81
N THR A 119 5.38 10.29 -15.92
CA THR A 119 6.66 9.82 -15.39
C THR A 119 6.66 9.93 -13.87
N VAL A 120 6.97 8.82 -13.20
CA VAL A 120 7.18 8.73 -11.76
C VAL A 120 8.68 8.76 -11.51
N GLY A 121 9.14 9.64 -10.64
CA GLY A 121 10.55 9.77 -10.31
C GLY A 121 10.81 10.31 -8.90
N TYR A 122 12.07 10.43 -8.52
CA TYR A 122 12.48 10.91 -7.20
C TYR A 122 13.81 11.66 -7.21
N GLY A 123 14.06 12.38 -6.12
CA GLY A 123 15.36 12.98 -5.80
C GLY A 123 15.55 14.43 -6.22
N LYS A 124 16.61 15.05 -5.70
CA LYS A 124 17.03 16.43 -6.04
C LYS A 124 17.54 16.53 -7.50
N LYS A 125 18.16 15.45 -7.98
CA LYS A 125 18.41 15.20 -9.40
C LYS A 125 17.40 14.15 -9.86
N TRP A 126 16.71 14.43 -10.95
CA TRP A 126 15.61 13.59 -11.43
C TRP A 126 16.07 12.17 -11.71
N ASN A 127 15.49 11.19 -11.01
CA ASN A 127 15.67 9.77 -11.27
C ASN A 127 14.32 9.14 -11.63
N THR A 128 14.20 8.62 -12.84
CA THR A 128 12.97 8.00 -13.35
C THR A 128 12.80 6.59 -12.80
N ILE A 129 11.69 6.33 -12.12
CA ILE A 129 11.29 5.00 -11.65
C ILE A 129 10.49 4.28 -12.73
N ALA A 130 9.49 4.98 -13.27
CA ALA A 130 8.58 4.43 -14.26
C ALA A 130 8.06 5.55 -15.16
N ASN A 131 7.80 5.21 -16.41
CA ASN A 131 7.15 6.09 -17.38
C ASN A 131 6.07 5.32 -18.14
N ALA A 132 5.00 5.98 -18.54
CA ALA A 132 4.04 5.42 -19.49
C ALA A 132 3.68 6.48 -20.52
N GLU A 133 3.47 6.04 -21.76
CA GLU A 133 3.14 6.92 -22.87
C GLU A 133 1.89 6.40 -23.60
N ILE A 134 0.95 7.31 -23.87
CA ILE A 134 -0.18 7.10 -24.75
C ILE A 134 0.11 7.85 -26.05
N SER A 135 0.22 7.11 -27.16
CA SER A 135 0.36 7.64 -28.51
C SER A 135 -0.78 7.13 -29.40
N LYS A 136 -0.82 7.55 -30.67
CA LYS A 136 -1.82 7.09 -31.66
C LYS A 136 -1.92 5.56 -31.77
N ALA A 137 -0.81 4.86 -31.61
CA ALA A 137 -0.74 3.41 -31.72
C ALA A 137 -0.96 2.70 -30.37
N SER A 138 -0.94 3.43 -29.24
CA SER A 138 -1.09 2.83 -27.93
C SER A 138 -2.53 2.38 -27.69
N GLN A 139 -2.70 1.16 -27.19
CA GLN A 139 -3.95 0.67 -26.61
C GLN A 139 -4.02 1.06 -25.14
N SER A 140 -5.23 1.15 -24.57
CA SER A 140 -5.39 1.29 -23.12
C SER A 140 -4.75 0.10 -22.40
N GLY A 141 -4.09 0.34 -21.26
CA GLY A 141 -3.32 -0.70 -20.61
C GLY A 141 -2.92 -0.36 -19.18
N THR A 142 -2.15 -1.25 -18.58
CA THR A 142 -1.61 -1.08 -17.22
C THR A 142 -0.12 -1.42 -17.24
N LYS A 143 0.71 -0.47 -16.79
CA LYS A 143 2.14 -0.68 -16.60
C LYS A 143 2.43 -0.81 -15.11
N ARG A 144 2.87 -2.00 -14.70
CA ARG A 144 3.28 -2.28 -13.32
C ARG A 144 4.75 -1.95 -13.12
N PHE A 145 5.10 -1.47 -11.93
CA PHE A 145 6.47 -1.19 -11.55
C PHE A 145 6.68 -1.42 -10.06
N SER A 146 7.93 -1.59 -9.66
CA SER A 146 8.31 -1.69 -8.25
C SER A 146 9.64 -1.01 -8.01
N PHE A 147 9.79 -0.38 -6.85
CA PHE A 147 11.02 0.29 -6.47
C PHE A 147 11.25 0.18 -4.96
N VAL A 148 12.48 0.39 -4.53
CA VAL A 148 12.85 0.37 -3.11
C VAL A 148 13.14 1.79 -2.66
N ALA A 149 12.33 2.29 -1.72
CA ALA A 149 12.49 3.60 -1.12
C ALA A 149 13.45 3.51 0.06
N ARG A 150 14.43 4.41 0.08
CA ARG A 150 15.50 4.50 1.09
C ARG A 150 15.36 5.62 2.06
#